data_AF-D2HLJ3-F1
#
_entry.id   AF-D2HLJ3-F1
#
_cell.length_a   1.000
_cell.length_b   1.000
_cell.length_c   1.000
_cell.angle_alpha   90.00
_cell.angle_beta   90.00
_cell.angle_gamma   90.00
#
_symmetry.space_group_name_H-M   'P 1'
#
loop_
_entity.id
_entity.type
_entity.pdbx_description
1 polymer ?
#
loop_
_entity_poly.entity_id
_entity_poly.type
_entity_poly.pdbx_seq_one_letter_code
_entity_poly.pdbx_strand_id
1 'polypeptide(L)'
;MAAPGQAAGGEALGKCSLESILEALKLLLSPGGSDSGSLQITKHDVLLVTLNSNLSTLEDKLLKDPHWRKLKFLRDEIANKAEWPKNSVDVTWSFSSQALLLLLCLKETMIHLAADFSPGKPDLRTPEAAPALSPDTLSISQQKTVQSALQFVVTLGVCPYLMPGVGVPLRCRTEFGAVVQDVVCLDVPPHATRRLYSSCKVLLNVAHHTSLGSLIFCRHFGDLAAGLCQLGFCPTKRKPLNPEEEVLTEEERTLSREALRDILDQVYQPLAVRELLILQGGPPQPCTDENTQVRYRAPAWLRRLCGQLLSERLMRPSGVQAVVRGILEGAGAGVAGGSDGEAAAADWKKCDLIAKILASCPQQCLSPEDYYRDICPQKFHLVVL
;
A
#
# COMPACT_ATOMS: atom_id res chain seq x y z
N MET A 1 41.55 -35.97 31.97
CA MET A 1 41.41 -35.25 30.68
C MET A 1 39.98 -35.46 30.20
N ALA A 2 39.16 -34.43 30.37
CA ALA A 2 37.73 -34.47 30.04
C ALA A 2 37.53 -34.16 28.55
N ALA A 3 36.71 -34.96 27.89
CA ALA A 3 36.25 -34.73 26.53
C ALA A 3 35.34 -33.48 26.47
N PRO A 4 35.43 -32.64 25.43
CA PRO A 4 34.46 -31.57 25.24
C PRO A 4 33.17 -32.17 24.69
N GLY A 5 32.09 -31.93 25.43
CA GLY A 5 30.75 -32.42 25.12
C GLY A 5 30.21 -31.88 23.79
N GLN A 6 29.55 -32.77 23.06
CA GLN A 6 28.66 -32.44 21.97
C GLN A 6 27.57 -31.49 22.49
N ALA A 7 27.53 -30.27 21.94
CA ALA A 7 26.36 -29.43 22.00
C ALA A 7 25.27 -30.05 21.11
N ALA A 8 24.48 -30.95 21.70
CA ALA A 8 23.20 -31.37 21.16
C ALA A 8 22.19 -30.26 21.44
N GLY A 9 21.60 -29.69 20.38
CA GLY A 9 20.56 -28.66 20.53
C GLY A 9 20.36 -27.77 19.32
N GLY A 10 20.55 -28.29 18.11
CA GLY A 10 20.13 -27.64 16.86
C GLY A 10 19.22 -28.58 16.11
N GLU A 11 18.09 -28.97 16.71
CA GLU A 11 17.05 -29.68 15.96
C GLU A 11 16.60 -28.78 14.81
N ALA A 12 16.80 -29.26 13.59
CA ALA A 12 16.33 -28.66 12.36
C ALA A 12 14.80 -28.48 12.43
N LEU A 13 14.36 -27.31 12.88
CA LEU A 13 12.96 -26.93 12.92
C LEU A 13 12.48 -26.85 11.46
N GLY A 14 11.74 -27.87 11.02
CA GLY A 14 11.26 -27.97 9.64
C GLY A 14 10.53 -26.69 9.22
N LYS A 15 10.85 -26.20 8.02
CA LYS A 15 10.37 -24.92 7.46
C LYS A 15 8.83 -24.82 7.51
N CYS A 16 8.33 -23.61 7.77
CA CYS A 16 6.90 -23.30 7.68
C CYS A 16 6.44 -23.44 6.22
N SER A 17 5.27 -24.03 5.98
CA SER A 17 4.75 -24.14 4.61
C SER A 17 4.08 -22.83 4.21
N LEU A 18 4.18 -22.52 2.91
CA LEU A 18 3.47 -21.41 2.29
C LEU A 18 1.95 -21.55 2.45
N GLU A 19 1.44 -22.78 2.36
CA GLU A 19 0.03 -23.11 2.45
C GLU A 19 -0.57 -22.77 3.82
N SER A 20 0.11 -23.12 4.91
CA SER A 20 -0.38 -22.81 6.26
C SER A 20 -0.53 -21.29 6.49
N ILE A 21 0.36 -20.47 5.93
CA ILE A 21 0.25 -18.99 6.04
C ILE A 21 -0.95 -18.48 5.23
N LEU A 22 -1.17 -19.01 4.04
CA LEU A 22 -2.30 -18.63 3.20
C LEU A 22 -3.64 -19.10 3.78
N GLU A 23 -3.67 -20.25 4.44
CA GLU A 23 -4.83 -20.71 5.21
C GLU A 23 -5.10 -19.80 6.41
N ALA A 24 -4.06 -19.36 7.12
CA ALA A 24 -4.18 -18.36 8.18
C ALA A 24 -4.75 -17.04 7.68
N LEU A 25 -4.26 -16.54 6.54
CA LEU A 25 -4.81 -15.35 5.90
C LEU A 25 -6.28 -15.57 5.51
N LYS A 26 -6.63 -16.68 4.87
CA LYS A 26 -8.03 -16.98 4.52
C LYS A 26 -8.94 -17.05 5.73
N LEU A 27 -8.48 -17.66 6.82
CA LEU A 27 -9.23 -17.74 8.07
C LEU A 27 -9.48 -16.36 8.66
N LEU A 28 -8.45 -15.52 8.71
CA LEU A 28 -8.56 -14.13 9.20
C LEU A 28 -9.51 -13.30 8.34
N LEU A 29 -9.51 -13.52 7.02
CA LEU A 29 -10.31 -12.77 6.04
C LEU A 29 -11.69 -13.36 5.78
N SER A 30 -12.07 -14.45 6.45
CA SER A 30 -13.31 -15.14 6.17
C SER A 30 -14.51 -14.24 6.48
N PRO A 31 -15.51 -14.12 5.57
CA PRO A 31 -16.76 -13.45 5.90
C PRO A 31 -17.42 -14.26 7.00
N GLY A 32 -17.65 -13.64 8.16
CA GLY A 32 -18.19 -14.33 9.35
C GLY A 32 -19.47 -15.11 9.01
N GLY A 33 -19.58 -16.33 9.52
CA GLY A 33 -20.75 -17.20 9.34
C GLY A 33 -21.94 -16.83 10.23
N SER A 34 -22.25 -15.54 10.35
CA SER A 34 -23.32 -15.06 11.22
C SER A 34 -24.65 -15.04 10.48
N ASP A 35 -25.24 -16.22 10.32
CA ASP A 35 -26.69 -16.39 10.25
C ASP A 35 -27.27 -16.10 11.64
N SER A 36 -27.39 -14.82 11.98
CA SER A 36 -28.05 -14.40 13.22
C SER A 36 -29.11 -13.37 12.90
N GLY A 37 -30.31 -13.88 12.60
CA GLY A 37 -31.54 -13.09 12.62
C GLY A 37 -31.84 -12.64 14.04
N SER A 38 -31.51 -11.39 14.37
CA SER A 38 -31.97 -10.71 15.58
C SER A 38 -31.67 -9.21 15.51
N LEU A 39 -32.74 -8.43 15.45
CA LEU A 39 -32.94 -7.04 15.94
C LEU A 39 -31.74 -6.07 15.94
N GLN A 40 -31.81 -5.07 15.05
CA GLN A 40 -31.12 -3.76 15.11
C GLN A 40 -29.59 -3.76 15.36
N ILE A 41 -28.84 -4.74 14.84
CA ILE A 41 -27.38 -4.63 14.78
C ILE A 41 -27.01 -3.68 13.64
N THR A 42 -26.28 -2.59 13.93
CA THR A 42 -25.81 -1.69 12.87
C THR A 42 -24.76 -2.40 12.01
N LYS A 43 -24.61 -2.00 10.74
CA LYS A 43 -23.59 -2.59 9.83
C LYS A 43 -22.17 -2.52 10.42
N HIS A 44 -21.91 -1.55 11.30
CA HIS A 44 -20.63 -1.36 12.01
C HIS A 44 -20.38 -2.44 13.06
N ASP A 45 -21.38 -2.74 13.89
CA ASP A 45 -21.27 -3.73 14.96
C ASP A 45 -21.05 -5.14 14.38
N VAL A 46 -21.73 -5.46 13.27
CA VAL A 46 -21.51 -6.74 12.55
C VAL A 46 -20.05 -6.87 12.10
N LEU A 47 -19.46 -5.77 11.59
CA LEU A 47 -18.07 -5.78 11.13
C LEU A 47 -17.10 -5.98 12.30
N LEU A 48 -17.25 -5.25 13.41
CA LEU A 48 -16.40 -5.42 14.60
C LEU A 48 -16.50 -6.82 15.19
N VAL A 49 -17.72 -7.35 15.33
CA VAL A 49 -17.95 -8.71 15.82
C VAL A 49 -17.29 -9.74 14.91
N THR A 50 -17.39 -9.56 13.59
CA THR A 50 -16.74 -10.44 12.61
C THR A 50 -15.22 -10.40 12.73
N LEU A 51 -14.62 -9.20 12.76
CA LEU A 51 -13.16 -9.05 12.88
C LEU A 51 -12.65 -9.67 14.20
N ASN A 52 -13.35 -9.43 15.32
CA ASN A 52 -12.98 -9.97 16.62
C ASN A 52 -13.13 -11.51 16.67
N SER A 53 -14.18 -12.05 16.07
CA SER A 53 -14.40 -13.49 15.95
C SER A 53 -13.29 -14.16 15.12
N ASN A 54 -12.93 -13.55 13.99
CA ASN A 54 -11.84 -14.04 13.13
C ASN A 54 -10.49 -14.01 13.86
N LEU A 55 -10.20 -12.94 14.61
CA LEU A 55 -8.99 -12.85 15.43
C LEU A 55 -8.94 -13.95 16.50
N SER A 56 -10.04 -14.13 17.23
CA SER A 56 -10.14 -15.14 18.29
C SER A 56 -9.96 -16.54 17.72
N THR A 57 -10.59 -16.82 16.58
CA THR A 57 -10.48 -18.11 15.88
C THR A 57 -9.06 -18.37 15.39
N LEU A 58 -8.38 -17.35 14.87
CA LEU A 58 -6.99 -17.45 14.42
C LEU A 58 -6.05 -17.78 15.59
N GLU A 59 -6.14 -17.04 16.70
CA GLU A 59 -5.30 -17.29 17.88
C GLU A 59 -5.58 -18.66 18.49
N ASP A 60 -6.85 -19.07 18.56
CA ASP A 60 -7.23 -20.40 19.05
C ASP A 60 -6.63 -21.52 18.21
N LYS A 61 -6.65 -21.41 16.87
CA LYS A 61 -6.01 -22.41 16.01
C LYS A 61 -4.49 -22.41 16.14
N LEU A 62 -3.86 -21.25 16.22
CA LEU A 62 -2.42 -21.14 16.42
C LEU A 62 -1.97 -21.76 17.76
N LEU A 63 -2.82 -21.71 18.79
CA LEU A 63 -2.54 -22.30 20.10
C LEU A 63 -2.80 -23.80 20.16
N LYS A 64 -3.92 -24.27 19.59
CA LYS A 64 -4.44 -25.63 19.80
C LYS A 64 -4.05 -26.61 18.70
N ASP A 65 -3.88 -26.14 17.46
CA ASP A 65 -3.65 -27.01 16.30
C ASP A 65 -2.15 -27.27 16.08
N PRO A 66 -1.67 -28.53 16.17
CA PRO A 66 -0.28 -28.86 15.91
C PRO A 66 0.18 -28.56 14.47
N HIS A 67 -0.74 -28.53 13.49
CA HIS A 67 -0.42 -28.14 12.11
C HIS A 67 0.14 -26.70 12.04
N TRP A 68 -0.32 -25.82 12.93
CA TRP A 68 0.02 -24.41 12.92
C TRP A 68 1.23 -24.07 13.80
N ARG A 69 1.85 -25.06 14.45
CA ARG A 69 2.95 -24.86 15.41
C ARG A 69 4.15 -24.14 14.78
N LYS A 70 4.50 -24.49 13.55
CA LYS A 70 5.60 -23.87 12.80
C LYS A 70 5.29 -22.43 12.43
N LEU A 71 4.07 -22.18 11.97
CA LEU A 71 3.59 -20.83 11.67
C LEU A 71 3.61 -19.95 12.92
N LYS A 72 3.13 -20.46 14.05
CA LYS A 72 3.18 -19.76 15.33
C LYS A 72 4.61 -19.39 15.71
N PHE A 73 5.55 -20.34 15.62
CA PHE A 73 6.96 -20.06 15.92
C PHE A 73 7.53 -18.95 15.02
N LEU A 74 7.34 -19.04 13.70
CA LEU A 74 7.79 -18.02 12.75
C LEU A 74 7.14 -16.65 13.04
N ARG A 75 5.84 -16.64 13.32
CA ARG A 75 5.09 -15.42 13.67
C ARG A 75 5.65 -14.79 14.94
N ASP A 76 5.89 -15.60 15.98
CA ASP A 76 6.40 -15.12 17.26
C ASP A 76 7.85 -14.62 17.13
N GLU A 77 8.68 -15.26 16.29
CA GLU A 77 10.03 -14.80 15.97
C GLU A 77 10.02 -13.45 15.23
N ILE A 78 9.22 -13.33 14.16
CA ILE A 78 9.05 -12.08 13.41
C ILE A 78 8.47 -11.01 14.34
N ALA A 79 7.52 -11.39 15.20
CA ALA A 79 6.94 -10.47 16.15
C ALA A 79 7.99 -9.97 17.15
N ASN A 80 8.85 -10.83 17.70
CA ASN A 80 9.89 -10.41 18.64
C ASN A 80 10.92 -9.48 17.99
N LYS A 81 11.22 -9.66 16.69
CA LYS A 81 12.07 -8.75 15.91
C LYS A 81 11.39 -7.44 15.54
N ALA A 82 10.06 -7.42 15.50
CA ALA A 82 9.26 -6.28 15.07
C ALA A 82 9.09 -5.24 16.19
N GLU A 83 9.78 -4.11 16.05
CA GLU A 83 9.68 -2.92 16.92
C GLU A 83 8.43 -2.06 16.65
N TRP A 84 7.24 -2.68 16.54
CA TRP A 84 5.98 -1.93 16.45
C TRP A 84 4.91 -2.45 17.41
N PRO A 85 3.90 -1.64 17.73
CA PRO A 85 2.88 -2.01 18.70
C PRO A 85 1.89 -3.00 18.08
N LYS A 86 1.84 -4.22 18.61
CA LYS A 86 0.99 -5.30 18.07
C LYS A 86 -0.37 -5.41 18.73
N ASN A 87 -0.44 -5.02 20.00
CA ASN A 87 -1.62 -5.16 20.82
C ASN A 87 -2.28 -3.79 20.99
N SER A 88 -3.58 -3.73 20.73
CA SER A 88 -4.44 -2.62 21.10
C SER A 88 -5.81 -3.16 21.49
N VAL A 89 -6.53 -2.37 22.28
CA VAL A 89 -7.96 -2.59 22.53
C VAL A 89 -8.77 -2.39 21.25
N ASP A 90 -8.25 -1.60 20.30
CA ASP A 90 -8.87 -1.43 19.00
C ASP A 90 -8.76 -2.71 18.16
N VAL A 91 -9.91 -3.35 17.95
CA VAL A 91 -10.08 -4.57 17.16
C VAL A 91 -9.58 -4.37 15.72
N THR A 92 -9.80 -3.20 15.12
CA THR A 92 -9.37 -2.92 13.74
C THR A 92 -7.85 -2.85 13.61
N TRP A 93 -7.18 -2.29 14.61
CA TRP A 93 -5.73 -2.25 14.68
C TRP A 93 -5.14 -3.64 14.94
N SER A 94 -5.71 -4.38 15.89
CA SER A 94 -5.28 -5.75 16.20
C SER A 94 -5.44 -6.65 14.96
N PHE A 95 -6.55 -6.51 14.23
CA PHE A 95 -6.78 -7.20 12.97
C PHE A 95 -5.71 -6.85 11.91
N SER A 96 -5.49 -5.56 11.69
CA SER A 96 -4.51 -5.06 10.72
C SER A 96 -3.10 -5.53 11.07
N SER A 97 -2.75 -5.51 12.36
CA SER A 97 -1.45 -5.95 12.88
C SER A 97 -1.21 -7.44 12.65
N GLN A 98 -2.23 -8.29 12.88
CA GLN A 98 -2.12 -9.72 12.61
C GLN A 98 -2.01 -10.01 11.11
N ALA A 99 -2.77 -9.31 10.26
CA ALA A 99 -2.65 -9.44 8.81
C ALA A 99 -1.24 -9.02 8.31
N LEU A 100 -0.69 -7.91 8.83
CA LEU A 100 0.68 -7.46 8.54
C LEU A 100 1.73 -8.49 8.97
N LEU A 101 1.60 -9.10 10.15
CA LEU A 101 2.49 -10.15 10.62
C LEU A 101 2.44 -11.39 9.72
N LEU A 102 1.26 -11.83 9.31
CA LEU A 102 1.10 -12.96 8.39
C LEU A 102 1.70 -12.67 7.01
N LEU A 103 1.60 -11.42 6.51
CA LEU A 103 2.24 -11.01 5.27
C LEU A 103 3.77 -11.01 5.37
N LEU A 104 4.34 -10.68 6.53
CA LEU A 104 5.78 -10.82 6.76
C LEU A 104 6.20 -12.28 6.87
N CYS A 105 5.41 -13.13 7.55
CA CYS A 105 5.64 -14.57 7.57
C CYS A 105 5.65 -15.14 6.14
N LEU A 106 4.72 -14.67 5.30
CA LEU A 106 4.64 -15.04 3.89
C LEU A 106 5.92 -14.64 3.15
N LYS A 107 6.34 -13.37 3.29
CA LYS A 107 7.57 -12.85 2.68
C LYS A 107 8.79 -13.69 3.06
N GLU A 108 9.05 -13.88 4.36
CA GLU A 108 10.22 -14.64 4.84
C GLU A 108 10.18 -16.09 4.36
N THR A 109 8.99 -16.72 4.36
CA THR A 109 8.83 -18.10 3.85
C THR A 109 9.13 -18.18 2.36
N MET A 110 8.66 -17.22 1.55
CA MET A 110 8.96 -17.18 0.11
C MET A 110 10.46 -17.01 -0.15
N ILE A 111 11.13 -16.10 0.58
CA ILE A 111 12.59 -15.90 0.48
C ILE A 111 13.34 -17.19 0.79
N HIS A 112 12.96 -17.89 1.86
CA HIS A 112 13.59 -19.15 2.23
C HIS A 112 13.38 -20.24 1.16
N LEU A 113 12.14 -20.40 0.68
CA LEU A 113 11.84 -21.39 -0.36
C LEU A 113 12.60 -21.10 -1.66
N ALA A 114 12.75 -19.83 -2.04
CA ALA A 114 13.54 -19.42 -3.20
C ALA A 114 15.03 -19.71 -3.03
N ALA A 115 15.58 -19.48 -1.84
CA ALA A 115 16.98 -19.78 -1.55
C ALA A 115 17.28 -21.29 -1.61
N ASP A 116 16.31 -22.14 -1.28
CA ASP A 116 16.44 -23.59 -1.36
C ASP A 116 16.16 -24.15 -2.78
N PHE A 117 15.59 -23.34 -3.66
CA PHE A 117 15.16 -23.80 -4.98
C PHE A 117 16.34 -23.93 -5.93
N SER A 118 16.63 -25.17 -6.31
CA SER A 118 17.54 -25.48 -7.41
C SER A 118 16.71 -25.91 -8.61
N PRO A 119 16.66 -25.13 -9.71
CA PRO A 119 15.92 -25.54 -10.89
C PRO A 119 16.48 -26.85 -11.44
N GLY A 120 15.61 -27.85 -11.61
CA GLY A 120 15.97 -29.09 -12.28
C GLY A 120 16.47 -28.80 -13.70
N LYS A 121 17.46 -29.58 -14.17
CA LYS A 121 17.97 -29.45 -15.54
C LYS A 121 16.80 -29.70 -16.51
N PRO A 122 16.56 -28.83 -17.50
CA PRO A 122 15.44 -29.01 -18.43
C PRO A 122 15.57 -30.37 -19.13
N ASP A 123 14.55 -31.20 -19.02
CA ASP A 123 14.55 -32.50 -19.67
C ASP A 123 14.29 -32.31 -21.17
N LEU A 124 15.35 -32.41 -21.97
CA LEU A 124 15.31 -32.20 -23.43
C LEU A 124 14.45 -33.23 -24.17
N ARG A 125 13.91 -34.25 -23.47
CA ARG A 125 13.15 -35.36 -24.06
C ARG A 125 11.63 -35.15 -24.08
N THR A 126 11.11 -34.16 -23.36
CA THR A 126 9.67 -33.82 -23.36
C THR A 126 9.49 -32.31 -23.57
N PRO A 127 9.17 -31.85 -24.79
CA PRO A 127 8.96 -30.42 -25.06
C PRO A 127 7.76 -29.81 -24.29
N GLU A 128 6.92 -30.63 -23.64
CA GLU A 128 5.82 -30.19 -22.76
C GLU A 128 6.18 -30.07 -21.28
N ALA A 129 7.38 -30.50 -20.85
CA ALA A 129 7.79 -30.38 -19.45
C ALA A 129 8.28 -28.95 -19.17
N ALA A 130 7.32 -28.06 -18.87
CA ALA A 130 7.64 -26.71 -18.38
C ALA A 130 8.56 -26.82 -17.15
N PRO A 131 9.64 -26.01 -17.06
CA PRO A 131 10.47 -25.94 -15.86
C PRO A 131 9.59 -25.66 -14.63
N ALA A 132 9.88 -26.30 -13.51
CA ALA A 132 9.18 -26.02 -12.26
C ALA A 132 9.20 -24.51 -11.98
N LEU A 133 8.02 -23.93 -11.72
CA LEU A 133 7.89 -22.52 -11.40
C LEU A 133 8.70 -22.20 -10.14
N SER A 134 9.37 -21.03 -10.13
CA SER A 134 10.04 -20.56 -8.91
C SER A 134 9.02 -20.51 -7.77
N PRO A 135 9.39 -20.92 -6.55
CA PRO A 135 8.53 -20.81 -5.37
C PRO A 135 8.17 -19.35 -5.04
N ASP A 136 8.81 -18.36 -5.68
CA ASP A 136 8.41 -16.94 -5.62
C ASP A 136 7.09 -16.66 -6.35
N THR A 137 6.59 -17.61 -7.14
CA THR A 137 5.39 -17.43 -7.97
C THR A 137 4.16 -17.92 -7.24
N LEU A 138 3.37 -16.98 -6.71
CA LEU A 138 2.06 -17.28 -6.16
C LEU A 138 1.06 -17.68 -7.26
N SER A 139 0.29 -18.73 -7.02
CA SER A 139 -0.81 -19.11 -7.91
C SER A 139 -1.93 -18.06 -7.91
N ILE A 140 -2.83 -18.09 -8.90
CA ILE A 140 -3.91 -17.10 -9.03
C ILE A 140 -4.80 -17.05 -7.77
N SER A 141 -5.08 -18.20 -7.16
CA SER A 141 -5.89 -18.24 -5.93
C SER A 141 -5.15 -17.66 -4.73
N GLN A 142 -3.84 -17.91 -4.63
CA GLN A 142 -2.98 -17.36 -3.58
C GLN A 142 -2.83 -15.85 -3.74
N GLN A 143 -2.60 -15.36 -4.96
CA GLN A 143 -2.55 -13.92 -5.27
C GLN A 143 -3.86 -13.23 -4.87
N LYS A 144 -5.02 -13.82 -5.14
CA LYS A 144 -6.31 -13.27 -4.70
C LYS A 144 -6.39 -13.15 -3.18
N THR A 145 -6.00 -14.20 -2.44
CA THR A 145 -5.95 -14.15 -0.98
C THR A 145 -5.02 -13.03 -0.47
N VAL A 146 -3.83 -12.91 -1.04
CA VAL A 146 -2.87 -11.86 -0.66
C VAL A 146 -3.38 -10.47 -1.03
N GLN A 147 -3.99 -10.30 -2.20
CA GLN A 147 -4.61 -9.03 -2.60
C GLN A 147 -5.75 -8.64 -1.66
N SER A 148 -6.58 -9.59 -1.24
CA SER A 148 -7.61 -9.34 -0.23
C SER A 148 -6.97 -8.93 1.10
N ALA A 149 -5.93 -9.63 1.56
CA ALA A 149 -5.21 -9.26 2.78
C ALA A 149 -4.65 -7.82 2.72
N LEU A 150 -3.99 -7.47 1.62
CA LEU A 150 -3.46 -6.13 1.35
C LEU A 150 -4.56 -5.08 1.33
N GLN A 151 -5.71 -5.38 0.71
CA GLN A 151 -6.85 -4.47 0.69
C GLN A 151 -7.36 -4.19 2.11
N PHE A 152 -7.50 -5.20 2.97
CA PHE A 152 -7.88 -4.99 4.37
C PHE A 152 -6.83 -4.20 5.14
N VAL A 153 -5.55 -4.53 5.00
CA VAL A 153 -4.45 -3.82 5.64
C VAL A 153 -4.40 -2.35 5.23
N VAL A 154 -4.63 -2.03 3.96
CA VAL A 154 -4.65 -0.63 3.52
C VAL A 154 -5.92 0.08 4.02
N THR A 155 -7.06 -0.60 3.94
CA THR A 155 -8.37 -0.05 4.32
C THR A 155 -8.52 0.19 5.82
N LEU A 156 -7.91 -0.65 6.67
CA LEU A 156 -7.99 -0.56 8.14
C LEU A 156 -6.69 -0.03 8.78
N GLY A 157 -5.55 -0.24 8.12
CA GLY A 157 -4.20 0.03 8.62
C GLY A 157 -3.54 1.30 8.08
N VAL A 158 -4.05 1.88 6.98
CA VAL A 158 -3.47 3.09 6.35
C VAL A 158 -4.51 4.19 6.20
N CYS A 159 -5.54 3.96 5.39
CA CYS A 159 -6.51 4.98 4.99
C CYS A 159 -7.21 5.70 6.16
N PRO A 160 -7.63 5.02 7.26
CA PRO A 160 -8.30 5.68 8.38
C PRO A 160 -7.41 6.68 9.13
N TYR A 161 -6.09 6.53 9.03
CA TYR A 161 -5.11 7.37 9.71
C TYR A 161 -4.59 8.51 8.84
N LEU A 162 -5.06 8.62 7.59
CA LEU A 162 -4.75 9.76 6.72
C LEU A 162 -5.60 10.97 7.13
N MET A 163 -4.97 12.14 7.12
CA MET A 163 -5.66 13.40 7.39
C MET A 163 -6.68 13.70 6.28
N PRO A 164 -7.77 14.43 6.59
CA PRO A 164 -8.73 14.86 5.58
C PRO A 164 -8.05 15.57 4.39
N GLY A 165 -8.32 15.07 3.18
CA GLY A 165 -7.74 15.59 1.94
C GLY A 165 -6.36 15.02 1.58
N VAL A 166 -5.79 14.13 2.40
CA VAL A 166 -4.60 13.34 2.06
C VAL A 166 -5.03 11.97 1.55
N GLY A 167 -4.69 11.64 0.30
CA GLY A 167 -5.18 10.40 -0.34
C GLY A 167 -6.62 10.52 -0.86
N VAL A 168 -7.10 9.45 -1.49
CA VAL A 168 -8.51 9.37 -1.92
C VAL A 168 -9.32 8.72 -0.80
N PRO A 169 -10.35 9.38 -0.25
CA PRO A 169 -11.14 8.84 0.86
C PRO A 169 -11.78 7.49 0.52
N LEU A 170 -11.84 6.57 1.50
CA LEU A 170 -12.43 5.23 1.34
C LEU A 170 -13.88 5.29 0.82
N ARG A 171 -14.68 6.25 1.31
CA ARG A 171 -16.06 6.50 0.85
C ARG A 171 -16.20 6.78 -0.65
N CYS A 172 -15.13 7.21 -1.32
CA CYS A 172 -15.11 7.44 -2.76
C CYS A 172 -14.68 6.20 -3.55
N ARG A 173 -14.27 5.12 -2.86
CA ARG A 173 -13.71 3.90 -3.46
C ARG A 173 -14.63 2.71 -3.30
N THR A 174 -15.32 2.62 -2.16
CA THR A 174 -16.23 1.51 -1.86
C THR A 174 -17.44 2.00 -1.06
N GLU A 175 -18.59 1.36 -1.27
CA GLU A 175 -19.80 1.60 -0.47
C GLU A 175 -19.59 1.26 1.02
N PHE A 176 -18.65 0.35 1.31
CA PHE A 176 -18.20 0.00 2.66
C PHE A 176 -17.27 1.02 3.30
N GLY A 177 -16.78 2.01 2.54
CA GLY A 177 -15.78 2.95 3.01
C GLY A 177 -16.26 3.86 4.15
N ALA A 178 -17.56 4.18 4.19
CA ALA A 178 -18.15 4.90 5.32
C ALA A 178 -18.20 4.03 6.58
N VAL A 179 -18.57 2.74 6.42
CA VAL A 179 -18.66 1.79 7.54
C VAL A 179 -17.33 1.63 8.26
N VAL A 180 -16.23 1.57 7.51
CA VAL A 180 -14.87 1.44 8.06
C VAL A 180 -14.43 2.70 8.81
N GLN A 181 -14.74 3.89 8.29
CA GLN A 181 -14.28 5.15 8.88
C GLN A 181 -14.83 5.36 10.29
N ASP A 182 -16.05 4.91 10.55
CA ASP A 182 -16.71 5.06 11.84
C ASP A 182 -16.31 3.98 12.86
N VAL A 183 -15.69 2.89 12.41
CA VAL A 183 -15.34 1.75 13.26
C VAL A 183 -13.93 1.86 13.87
N VAL A 184 -13.03 2.64 13.25
CA VAL A 184 -11.65 2.76 13.70
C VAL A 184 -11.53 3.73 14.89
N CYS A 185 -10.91 3.27 15.98
CA CYS A 185 -10.70 4.10 17.16
C CYS A 185 -9.36 4.85 17.06
N LEU A 186 -9.42 6.14 16.73
CA LEU A 186 -8.23 7.01 16.59
C LEU A 186 -7.64 7.46 17.94
N ASP A 187 -8.47 7.53 18.98
CA ASP A 187 -8.08 8.04 20.31
C ASP A 187 -7.45 6.96 21.23
N VAL A 188 -7.50 5.70 20.80
CA VAL A 188 -6.98 4.56 21.59
C VAL A 188 -5.49 4.35 21.28
N PRO A 189 -4.62 4.15 22.28
CA PRO A 189 -3.21 3.84 22.02
C PRO A 189 -3.07 2.53 21.23
N PRO A 190 -2.10 2.41 20.31
CA PRO A 190 -1.12 3.42 19.91
C PRO A 190 -1.73 4.55 19.09
N HIS A 191 -1.16 5.75 19.16
CA HIS A 191 -1.63 6.91 18.40
C HIS A 191 -1.70 6.64 16.88
N ALA A 192 -2.68 7.24 16.21
CA ALA A 192 -2.94 7.10 14.78
C ALA A 192 -1.68 7.27 13.91
N THR A 193 -0.83 8.25 14.22
CA THR A 193 0.44 8.48 13.51
C THR A 193 1.41 7.29 13.63
N ARG A 194 1.51 6.65 14.81
CA ARG A 194 2.35 5.46 15.01
C ARG A 194 1.81 4.27 14.24
N ARG A 195 0.48 4.11 14.23
CA ARG A 195 -0.21 3.06 13.48
C ARG A 195 0.06 3.19 11.99
N LEU A 196 -0.12 4.40 11.44
CA LEU A 196 0.20 4.71 10.05
C LEU A 196 1.67 4.41 9.69
N TYR A 197 2.61 4.90 10.51
CA TYR A 197 4.03 4.64 10.31
C TYR A 197 4.35 3.14 10.31
N SER A 198 3.82 2.41 11.28
CA SER A 198 4.02 0.97 11.40
C SER A 198 3.48 0.22 10.19
N SER A 199 2.25 0.55 9.75
CA SER A 199 1.65 -0.04 8.55
C SER A 199 2.47 0.24 7.29
N CYS A 200 2.86 1.50 7.06
CA CYS A 200 3.69 1.87 5.91
C CYS A 200 5.05 1.15 5.94
N LYS A 201 5.73 1.14 7.10
CA LYS A 201 7.03 0.48 7.28
C LYS A 201 6.95 -1.03 6.98
N VAL A 202 5.90 -1.71 7.46
CA VAL A 202 5.73 -3.15 7.21
C VAL A 202 5.35 -3.42 5.75
N LEU A 203 4.45 -2.65 5.17
CA LEU A 203 4.10 -2.79 3.75
C LEU A 203 5.31 -2.60 2.84
N LEU A 204 6.15 -1.61 3.12
CA LEU A 204 7.43 -1.42 2.43
C LEU A 204 8.37 -2.61 2.66
N ASN A 205 8.44 -3.13 3.88
CA ASN A 205 9.24 -4.31 4.19
C ASN A 205 8.81 -5.53 3.34
N VAL A 206 7.50 -5.77 3.26
CA VAL A 206 6.90 -6.82 2.41
C VAL A 206 7.17 -6.56 0.92
N ALA A 207 7.13 -5.31 0.49
CA ALA A 207 7.35 -4.92 -0.90
C ALA A 207 8.78 -5.17 -1.43
N HIS A 208 9.77 -5.38 -0.55
CA HIS A 208 11.12 -5.80 -0.98
C HIS A 208 11.13 -7.16 -1.70
N HIS A 209 10.11 -8.01 -1.49
CA HIS A 209 9.97 -9.24 -2.25
C HIS A 209 9.24 -8.95 -3.57
N THR A 210 9.86 -9.24 -4.72
CA THR A 210 9.38 -8.82 -6.06
C THR A 210 7.91 -9.18 -6.34
N SER A 211 7.49 -10.42 -6.07
CA SER A 211 6.11 -10.86 -6.30
C SER A 211 5.10 -10.16 -5.39
N LEU A 212 5.48 -9.82 -4.15
CA LEU A 212 4.59 -9.16 -3.20
C LEU A 212 4.57 -7.64 -3.43
N GLY A 213 5.75 -7.06 -3.73
CA GLY A 213 5.90 -5.66 -4.13
C GLY A 213 5.07 -5.31 -5.36
N SER A 214 5.03 -6.18 -6.37
CA SER A 214 4.16 -5.96 -7.53
C SER A 214 2.67 -5.92 -7.15
N LEU A 215 2.21 -6.80 -6.26
CA LEU A 215 0.82 -6.79 -5.77
C LEU A 215 0.50 -5.52 -4.96
N ILE A 216 1.46 -5.03 -4.17
CA ILE A 216 1.32 -3.80 -3.38
C ILE A 216 1.29 -2.58 -4.30
N PHE A 217 2.29 -2.41 -5.16
CA PHE A 217 2.43 -1.20 -5.97
C PHE A 217 1.39 -1.09 -7.09
N CYS A 218 0.90 -2.20 -7.64
CA CYS A 218 -0.13 -2.16 -8.69
C CYS A 218 -1.47 -1.59 -8.22
N ARG A 219 -1.80 -1.70 -6.92
CA ARG A 219 -3.13 -1.30 -6.40
C ARG A 219 -3.11 -0.32 -5.25
N HIS A 220 -2.05 -0.32 -4.46
CA HIS A 220 -1.97 0.40 -3.19
C HIS A 220 -0.84 1.43 -3.17
N PHE A 221 -0.17 1.66 -4.30
CA PHE A 221 0.88 2.66 -4.40
C PHE A 221 0.40 4.06 -3.99
N GLY A 222 -0.76 4.51 -4.48
CA GLY A 222 -1.30 5.84 -4.16
C GLY A 222 -1.56 6.04 -2.66
N ASP A 223 -2.04 4.98 -1.98
CA ASP A 223 -2.25 4.99 -0.53
C ASP A 223 -0.95 5.05 0.26
N LEU A 224 0.03 4.25 -0.17
CA LEU A 224 1.34 4.21 0.46
C LEU A 224 2.07 5.55 0.28
N ALA A 225 2.00 6.13 -0.92
CA ALA A 225 2.56 7.44 -1.22
C ALA A 225 1.89 8.54 -0.38
N ALA A 226 0.55 8.50 -0.23
CA ALA A 226 -0.18 9.43 0.63
C ALA A 226 0.28 9.33 2.09
N GLY A 227 0.39 8.11 2.62
CA GLY A 227 0.89 7.83 3.95
C GLY A 227 2.29 8.37 4.18
N LEU A 228 3.23 8.08 3.28
CA LEU A 228 4.61 8.56 3.36
C LEU A 228 4.73 10.07 3.21
N CYS A 229 3.92 10.70 2.36
CA CYS A 229 3.83 12.16 2.26
C CYS A 229 3.41 12.78 3.61
N GLN A 230 2.38 12.21 4.25
CA GLN A 230 1.93 12.66 5.57
C GLN A 230 3.00 12.44 6.64
N LEU A 231 3.61 11.25 6.69
CA LEU A 231 4.62 10.90 7.69
C LEU A 231 5.88 11.77 7.56
N GLY A 232 6.35 12.02 6.34
CA GLY A 232 7.63 12.71 6.10
C GLY A 232 7.54 14.24 6.04
N PHE A 233 6.37 14.80 5.68
CA PHE A 233 6.24 16.22 5.30
C PHE A 233 5.05 16.94 5.91
N CYS A 234 4.17 16.26 6.65
CA CYS A 234 3.08 16.95 7.35
C CYS A 234 3.68 17.95 8.35
N PRO A 235 3.28 19.23 8.31
CA PRO A 235 3.76 20.21 9.27
C PRO A 235 3.27 19.83 10.67
N THR A 236 4.18 19.52 11.58
CA THR A 236 3.87 19.33 13.00
C THR A 236 3.28 20.63 13.54
N LYS A 237 2.11 20.57 14.20
CA LYS A 237 1.56 21.75 14.89
C LYS A 237 2.61 22.23 15.92
N ARG A 238 2.83 23.55 15.99
CA ARG A 238 3.82 24.15 16.89
C ARG A 238 3.71 23.58 18.30
N LYS A 239 4.84 23.06 18.78
CA LYS A 239 5.14 22.54 20.12
C LYS A 239 4.01 21.66 20.70
N PRO A 240 4.12 20.32 20.62
CA PRO A 240 3.19 19.49 21.37
C PRO A 240 3.22 19.91 22.84
N LEU A 241 2.04 19.98 23.47
CA LEU A 241 1.93 20.40 24.87
C LEU A 241 2.60 19.35 25.78
N ASN A 242 2.71 18.11 25.29
CA ASN A 242 3.41 17.02 25.96
C ASN A 242 4.45 16.38 25.02
N PRO A 243 5.70 16.12 25.47
CA PRO A 243 6.71 15.40 24.68
C PRO A 243 6.28 13.96 24.31
N GLU A 244 5.26 13.41 24.97
CA GLU A 244 4.63 12.12 24.61
C GLU A 244 3.73 12.20 23.35
N GLU A 245 3.31 13.40 22.93
CA GLU A 245 2.52 13.62 21.70
C GLU A 245 3.38 13.69 20.43
N GLU A 246 4.71 13.82 20.56
CA GLU A 246 5.62 13.77 19.41
C GLU A 246 5.92 12.30 19.06
N VAL A 247 4.90 11.66 18.48
CA VAL A 247 4.83 10.21 18.24
C VAL A 247 5.87 9.68 17.24
N LEU A 248 6.46 10.56 16.42
CA LEU A 248 7.49 10.21 15.43
C LEU A 248 8.77 11.00 15.66
N THR A 249 9.91 10.31 15.63
CA THR A 249 11.22 10.95 15.68
C THR A 249 11.56 11.61 14.34
N GLU A 250 12.54 12.52 14.32
CA GLU A 250 12.96 13.13 13.04
C GLU A 250 13.62 12.08 12.13
N GLU A 251 14.31 11.09 12.69
CA GLU A 251 14.86 9.96 11.96
C GLU A 251 13.74 9.19 11.24
N GLU A 252 12.63 8.90 11.91
CA GLU A 252 11.50 8.21 11.29
C GLU A 252 10.85 9.04 10.18
N ARG A 253 10.83 10.38 10.33
CA ARG A 253 10.41 11.30 9.26
C ARG A 253 11.38 11.25 8.08
N THR A 254 12.69 11.30 8.33
CA THR A 254 13.72 11.19 7.26
C THR A 254 13.57 9.90 6.47
N LEU A 255 13.44 8.76 7.16
CA LEU A 255 13.22 7.46 6.55
C LEU A 255 11.93 7.43 5.71
N SER A 256 10.87 8.10 6.17
CA SER A 256 9.62 8.21 5.40
C SER A 256 9.79 9.03 4.12
N ARG A 257 10.63 10.07 4.14
CA ARG A 257 10.95 10.89 2.95
C ARG A 257 11.80 10.12 1.94
N GLU A 258 12.78 9.36 2.42
CA GLU A 258 13.61 8.49 1.59
C GLU A 258 12.77 7.38 0.95
N ALA A 259 11.98 6.67 1.76
CA ALA A 259 11.08 5.64 1.26
C ALA A 259 10.10 6.16 0.21
N LEU A 260 9.58 7.39 0.36
CA LEU A 260 8.71 8.01 -0.65
C LEU A 260 9.43 8.15 -1.99
N ARG A 261 10.68 8.63 -1.97
CA ARG A 261 11.49 8.79 -3.19
C ARG A 261 11.81 7.44 -3.81
N ASP A 262 12.17 6.45 -3.00
CA ASP A 262 12.50 5.10 -3.46
C ASP A 262 11.31 4.45 -4.17
N ILE A 263 10.11 4.45 -3.57
CA ILE A 263 8.93 3.84 -4.22
C ILE A 263 8.54 4.57 -5.50
N LEU A 264 8.69 5.89 -5.52
CA LEU A 264 8.40 6.71 -6.68
C LEU A 264 9.33 6.34 -7.85
N ASP A 265 10.59 6.06 -7.56
CA ASP A 265 11.62 5.76 -8.56
C ASP A 265 11.56 4.29 -9.02
N GLN A 266 11.06 3.39 -8.19
CA GLN A 266 10.88 1.96 -8.51
C GLN A 266 9.68 1.70 -9.43
N VAL A 267 8.61 2.47 -9.33
CA VAL A 267 7.38 2.22 -10.11
C VAL A 267 7.46 2.80 -11.53
N TYR A 268 6.59 2.29 -12.40
CA TYR A 268 6.36 2.83 -13.74
C TYR A 268 6.03 4.32 -13.65
N GLN A 269 6.85 5.17 -14.27
CA GLN A 269 6.79 6.64 -14.06
C GLN A 269 5.43 7.27 -14.42
N PRO A 270 4.71 6.82 -15.48
CA PRO A 270 3.33 7.26 -15.72
C PRO A 270 2.37 6.97 -14.56
N LEU A 271 2.52 5.84 -13.87
CA LEU A 271 1.74 5.52 -12.68
C LEU A 271 2.07 6.48 -11.53
N ALA A 272 3.37 6.74 -11.28
CA ALA A 272 3.80 7.71 -10.27
C ALA A 272 3.23 9.11 -10.54
N VAL A 273 3.31 9.59 -11.80
CA VAL A 273 2.75 10.89 -12.20
C VAL A 273 1.24 10.92 -11.98
N ARG A 274 0.52 9.90 -12.42
CA ARG A 274 -0.94 9.81 -12.25
C ARG A 274 -1.33 9.94 -10.78
N GLU A 275 -0.69 9.17 -9.91
CA GLU A 275 -1.02 9.15 -8.49
C GLU A 275 -0.61 10.45 -7.78
N LEU A 276 0.51 11.06 -8.15
CA LEU A 276 0.88 12.40 -7.66
C LEU A 276 -0.11 13.48 -8.10
N LEU A 277 -0.65 13.42 -9.32
CA LEU A 277 -1.70 14.33 -9.78
C LEU A 277 -3.00 14.14 -9.00
N ILE A 278 -3.37 12.88 -8.69
CA ILE A 278 -4.52 12.56 -7.84
C ILE A 278 -4.32 13.14 -6.44
N LEU A 279 -3.15 12.94 -5.82
CA LEU A 279 -2.81 13.45 -4.48
C LEU A 279 -2.71 14.97 -4.43
N GLN A 280 -2.27 15.61 -5.50
CA GLN A 280 -2.25 17.07 -5.60
C GLN A 280 -3.66 17.66 -5.52
N GLY A 281 -4.70 16.88 -5.86
CA GLY A 281 -6.09 17.34 -5.85
C GLY A 281 -6.27 18.46 -6.88
N GLY A 282 -6.79 18.09 -8.06
CA GLY A 282 -6.96 18.98 -9.20
C GLY A 282 -7.69 20.30 -8.91
N PRO A 283 -7.87 21.17 -9.92
CA PRO A 283 -8.50 22.48 -9.74
C PRO A 283 -9.83 22.36 -8.97
N PRO A 284 -10.11 23.25 -8.00
CA PRO A 284 -11.35 23.19 -7.24
C PRO A 284 -12.52 23.24 -8.23
N GLN A 285 -13.24 22.13 -8.35
CA GLN A 285 -14.46 22.06 -9.15
C GLN A 285 -15.55 22.78 -8.37
N PRO A 286 -16.25 23.77 -8.95
CA PRO A 286 -17.43 24.34 -8.33
C PRO A 286 -18.52 23.25 -8.28
N CYS A 287 -18.90 22.81 -7.08
CA CYS A 287 -20.01 21.88 -6.90
C CYS A 287 -21.31 22.66 -6.82
N THR A 288 -22.26 22.35 -7.70
CA THR A 288 -23.61 22.94 -7.76
C THR A 288 -24.67 22.10 -7.04
N ASP A 289 -24.28 21.08 -6.27
CA ASP A 289 -25.23 20.20 -5.60
C ASP A 289 -25.44 20.61 -4.14
N GLU A 290 -26.66 21.04 -3.84
CA GLU A 290 -27.13 21.53 -2.53
C GLU A 290 -27.25 20.42 -1.46
N ASN A 291 -26.83 19.18 -1.75
CA ASN A 291 -26.92 18.08 -0.80
C ASN A 291 -25.53 17.50 -0.43
N THR A 292 -24.87 18.22 0.50
CA THR A 292 -23.84 17.73 1.44
C THR A 292 -22.75 16.81 0.87
N GLN A 293 -21.75 17.35 0.17
CA GLN A 293 -20.47 16.67 0.00
C GLN A 293 -19.29 17.63 0.20
N VAL A 294 -18.71 17.64 1.40
CA VAL A 294 -17.41 18.27 1.65
C VAL A 294 -16.34 17.43 0.95
N ARG A 295 -16.05 17.73 -0.33
CA ARG A 295 -14.81 17.30 -0.98
C ARG A 295 -13.67 18.04 -0.28
N TYR A 296 -12.98 17.35 0.61
CA TYR A 296 -11.78 17.89 1.25
C TYR A 296 -10.73 18.13 0.17
N ARG A 297 -10.44 19.41 -0.09
CA ARG A 297 -9.35 19.81 -0.97
C ARG A 297 -8.02 19.38 -0.34
N ALA A 298 -7.09 18.91 -1.17
CA ALA A 298 -5.76 18.54 -0.71
C ALA A 298 -5.10 19.71 0.06
N PRO A 299 -4.49 19.44 1.25
CA PRO A 299 -3.83 20.46 2.05
C PRO A 299 -2.75 21.21 1.26
N ALA A 300 -2.56 22.50 1.54
CA ALA A 300 -1.63 23.33 0.80
C ALA A 300 -0.16 22.82 0.84
N TRP A 301 0.24 22.14 1.91
CA TRP A 301 1.57 21.52 2.02
C TRP A 301 1.70 20.33 1.06
N LEU A 302 0.66 19.47 0.97
CA LEU A 302 0.65 18.31 0.09
C LEU A 302 0.63 18.73 -1.38
N ARG A 303 -0.18 19.74 -1.72
CA ARG A 303 -0.24 20.27 -3.10
C ARG A 303 1.10 20.81 -3.58
N ARG A 304 1.84 21.46 -2.68
CA ARG A 304 3.20 21.95 -2.95
C ARG A 304 4.16 20.79 -3.13
N LEU A 305 4.17 19.83 -2.20
CA LEU A 305 5.01 18.64 -2.28
C LEU A 305 4.78 17.85 -3.57
N CYS A 306 3.53 17.50 -3.89
CA CYS A 306 3.22 16.77 -5.12
C CYS A 306 3.63 17.58 -6.36
N GLY A 307 3.44 18.90 -6.36
CA GLY A 307 3.90 19.76 -7.45
C GLY A 307 5.43 19.75 -7.64
N GLN A 308 6.18 19.73 -6.54
CA GLN A 308 7.64 19.59 -6.56
C GLN A 308 8.05 18.21 -7.13
N LEU A 309 7.49 17.13 -6.60
CA LEU A 309 7.79 15.76 -7.06
C LEU A 309 7.39 15.51 -8.53
N LEU A 310 6.31 16.14 -8.99
CA LEU A 310 5.91 16.13 -10.40
C LEU A 310 6.90 16.89 -11.29
N SER A 311 7.37 18.05 -10.81
CA SER A 311 8.37 18.85 -11.52
C SER A 311 9.69 18.09 -11.66
N GLU A 312 10.17 17.48 -10.57
CA GLU A 312 11.36 16.63 -10.57
C GLU A 312 11.25 15.50 -11.60
N ARG A 313 10.07 14.88 -11.73
CA ARG A 313 9.80 13.83 -12.73
C ARG A 313 9.75 14.34 -14.15
N LEU A 314 9.13 15.48 -14.37
CA LEU A 314 9.02 16.09 -15.69
C LEU A 314 10.41 16.46 -16.25
N MET A 315 11.33 16.86 -15.37
CA MET A 315 12.70 17.25 -15.72
C MET A 315 13.63 16.06 -15.98
N ARG A 316 13.23 14.82 -15.67
CA ARG A 316 14.02 13.62 -15.99
C ARG A 316 14.00 13.29 -17.49
N PRO A 317 14.96 12.51 -18.00
CA PRO A 317 14.87 11.96 -19.35
C PRO A 317 13.55 11.22 -19.56
N SER A 318 12.88 11.48 -20.70
CA SER A 318 11.54 10.96 -21.01
C SER A 318 10.44 11.36 -20.00
N GLY A 319 10.69 12.38 -19.17
CA GLY A 319 9.72 12.90 -18.19
C GLY A 319 8.47 13.45 -18.85
N VAL A 320 8.59 14.12 -20.00
CA VAL A 320 7.44 14.60 -20.78
C VAL A 320 6.56 13.42 -21.22
N GLN A 321 7.17 12.35 -21.74
CA GLN A 321 6.43 11.13 -22.13
C GLN A 321 5.74 10.49 -20.93
N ALA A 322 6.42 10.46 -19.77
CA ALA A 322 5.84 9.92 -18.55
C ALA A 322 4.59 10.71 -18.11
N VAL A 323 4.62 12.03 -18.22
CA VAL A 323 3.48 12.91 -17.92
C VAL A 323 2.33 12.70 -18.91
N VAL A 324 2.63 12.69 -20.21
CA VAL A 324 1.62 12.46 -21.25
C VAL A 324 0.93 11.12 -21.04
N ARG A 325 1.70 10.04 -20.86
CA ARG A 325 1.17 8.70 -20.60
C ARG A 325 0.40 8.64 -19.29
N GLY A 326 0.89 9.25 -18.21
CA GLY A 326 0.19 9.25 -16.91
C GLY A 326 -1.19 9.90 -16.96
N ILE A 327 -1.36 10.94 -17.79
CA ILE A 327 -2.64 11.63 -17.98
C ILE A 327 -3.56 10.87 -18.95
N LEU A 328 -3.01 10.30 -20.03
CA LEU A 328 -3.79 9.56 -21.02
C LEU A 328 -4.22 8.17 -20.53
N GLU A 329 -3.32 7.42 -19.91
CA GLU A 329 -3.55 6.06 -19.37
C GLU A 329 -4.34 6.10 -18.03
N GLY A 330 -4.35 7.24 -17.34
CA GLY A 330 -4.93 7.39 -16.01
C GLY A 330 -6.44 7.70 -15.96
N ALA A 331 -7.04 8.10 -17.08
CA ALA A 331 -8.48 8.24 -17.20
C ALA A 331 -9.08 6.86 -17.51
N GLY A 332 -9.96 6.37 -16.62
CA GLY A 332 -10.41 4.99 -16.60
C GLY A 332 -10.76 4.39 -17.96
N ALA A 333 -10.26 3.16 -18.16
CA ALA A 333 -10.85 2.17 -19.06
C ALA A 333 -12.24 1.72 -18.54
N GLY A 334 -13.17 2.66 -18.49
CA GLY A 334 -14.60 2.49 -18.20
C GLY A 334 -15.25 3.81 -18.59
N VAL A 335 -16.06 3.93 -19.64
CA VAL A 335 -16.98 2.98 -20.26
C VAL A 335 -16.84 3.18 -21.77
N ALA A 336 -16.59 2.11 -22.52
CA ALA A 336 -16.70 2.10 -23.99
C ALA A 336 -18.18 2.20 -24.40
N GLY A 337 -18.80 3.33 -24.10
CA GLY A 337 -20.23 3.59 -24.32
C GLY A 337 -20.59 5.08 -24.38
N GLY A 338 -19.61 5.98 -24.46
CA GLY A 338 -19.85 7.38 -24.82
C GLY A 338 -19.81 7.55 -26.33
N SER A 339 -20.65 8.43 -26.88
CA SER A 339 -20.58 8.77 -28.31
C SER A 339 -19.16 9.28 -28.67
N ASP A 340 -18.73 9.09 -29.92
CA ASP A 340 -17.40 9.51 -30.39
C ASP A 340 -17.06 10.99 -30.04
N GLY A 341 -18.08 11.85 -29.91
CA GLY A 341 -17.92 13.25 -29.52
C GLY A 341 -17.57 13.48 -28.05
N GLU A 342 -18.07 12.66 -27.12
CA GLU A 342 -17.77 12.79 -25.68
C GLU A 342 -16.36 12.30 -25.33
N ALA A 343 -15.92 11.23 -26.02
CA ALA A 343 -14.55 10.74 -25.93
C ALA A 343 -13.55 11.80 -26.45
N ALA A 344 -13.82 12.39 -27.62
CA ALA A 344 -12.99 13.45 -28.19
C ALA A 344 -12.91 14.70 -27.29
N ALA A 345 -14.03 15.10 -26.68
CA ALA A 345 -14.05 16.23 -25.73
C ALA A 345 -13.26 15.93 -24.45
N ALA A 346 -13.31 14.69 -23.95
CA ALA A 346 -12.50 14.26 -22.80
C ALA A 346 -11.01 14.24 -23.16
N ASP A 347 -10.65 13.77 -24.35
CA ASP A 347 -9.26 13.75 -24.82
C ASP A 347 -8.71 15.16 -25.05
N TRP A 348 -9.52 16.09 -25.57
CA TRP A 348 -9.11 17.50 -25.67
C TRP A 348 -8.83 18.13 -24.31
N LYS A 349 -9.66 17.84 -23.29
CA LYS A 349 -9.39 18.29 -21.90
C LYS A 349 -8.09 17.72 -21.34
N LYS A 350 -7.73 16.48 -21.69
CA LYS A 350 -6.43 15.88 -21.32
C LYS A 350 -5.28 16.60 -22.00
N CYS A 351 -5.38 16.89 -23.30
CA CYS A 351 -4.39 17.66 -24.05
C CYS A 351 -4.20 19.08 -23.49
N ASP A 352 -5.29 19.77 -23.13
CA ASP A 352 -5.23 21.09 -22.50
C ASP A 352 -4.53 21.03 -21.12
N LEU A 353 -4.80 19.99 -20.32
CA LEU A 353 -4.10 19.78 -19.04
C LEU A 353 -2.59 19.56 -19.25
N ILE A 354 -2.21 18.71 -20.23
CA ILE A 354 -0.81 18.48 -20.59
C ILE A 354 -0.15 19.80 -21.00
N ALA A 355 -0.79 20.57 -21.87
CA ALA A 355 -0.27 21.85 -22.34
C ALA A 355 -0.06 22.83 -21.17
N LYS A 356 -1.01 22.92 -20.23
CA LYS A 356 -0.90 23.75 -19.02
C LYS A 356 0.25 23.33 -18.13
N ILE A 357 0.44 22.03 -17.90
CA ILE A 357 1.56 21.52 -17.10
C ILE A 357 2.90 21.85 -17.76
N LEU A 358 3.05 21.58 -19.07
CA LEU A 358 4.29 21.84 -19.80
C LEU A 358 4.61 23.32 -19.93
N ALA A 359 3.58 24.18 -20.05
CA ALA A 359 3.75 25.63 -20.11
C ALA A 359 4.10 26.26 -18.76
N SER A 360 3.83 25.58 -17.65
CA SER A 360 4.06 26.11 -16.30
C SER A 360 5.48 25.81 -15.83
N CYS A 361 6.38 26.80 -15.91
CA CYS A 361 7.73 26.69 -15.37
C CYS A 361 7.67 26.45 -13.84
N PRO A 362 8.30 25.38 -13.31
CA PRO A 362 8.37 25.13 -11.87
C PRO A 362 9.06 26.26 -11.12
N GLN A 363 8.58 26.57 -9.91
CA GLN A 363 9.20 27.58 -9.03
C GLN A 363 10.64 27.22 -8.59
N GLN A 364 11.04 25.97 -8.78
CA GLN A 364 12.36 25.45 -8.44
C GLN A 364 13.41 25.73 -9.53
N CYS A 365 12.99 26.11 -10.74
CA CYS A 365 13.91 26.43 -11.83
C CYS A 365 14.46 27.85 -11.65
N LEU A 366 15.79 28.00 -11.83
CA LEU A 366 16.48 29.30 -11.72
C LEU A 366 16.10 30.25 -12.86
N SER A 367 15.82 29.71 -14.06
CA SER A 367 15.36 30.46 -15.22
C SER A 367 14.39 29.63 -16.07
N PRO A 368 13.41 30.27 -16.75
CA PRO A 368 12.57 29.62 -17.75
C PRO A 368 13.37 29.03 -18.92
N GLU A 369 14.49 29.65 -19.27
CA GLU A 369 15.36 29.21 -20.38
C GLU A 369 15.99 27.84 -20.08
N ASP A 370 16.47 27.63 -18.85
CA ASP A 370 17.03 26.35 -18.43
C ASP A 370 15.95 25.26 -18.40
N TYR A 371 14.74 25.59 -17.94
CA TYR A 371 13.60 24.68 -17.98
C TYR A 371 13.25 24.24 -19.42
N TYR A 372 13.12 25.19 -20.36
CA TYR A 372 12.80 24.85 -21.75
C TYR A 372 13.96 24.15 -22.47
N ARG A 373 15.21 24.36 -22.05
CA ARG A 373 16.38 23.63 -22.56
C ARG A 373 16.26 22.13 -22.29
N ASP A 374 15.76 21.75 -21.11
CA ASP A 374 15.63 20.34 -20.71
C ASP A 374 14.34 19.68 -21.25
N ILE A 375 13.26 20.45 -21.42
CA ILE A 375 11.96 19.92 -21.87
C ILE A 375 11.83 19.85 -23.39
N CYS A 376 12.26 20.88 -24.13
CA CYS A 376 12.03 20.95 -25.57
C CYS A 376 12.63 19.78 -26.35
N PRO A 377 13.85 19.27 -26.05
CA PRO A 377 14.40 18.09 -26.72
C PRO A 377 13.55 16.83 -26.53
N GLN A 378 12.88 16.68 -25.39
CA GLN A 378 12.03 15.53 -25.09
C GLN A 378 10.77 15.50 -25.96
N LYS A 379 10.32 16.64 -26.48
CA LYS A 379 9.14 16.72 -27.34
C LYS A 379 9.33 16.01 -28.68
N PHE A 380 10.57 15.92 -29.18
CA PHE A 380 10.84 15.20 -30.43
C PHE A 380 10.62 13.69 -30.31
N HIS A 381 10.73 13.12 -29.10
CA HIS A 381 10.43 11.72 -28.83
C HIS A 381 8.92 11.40 -28.73
N LEU A 382 8.04 12.41 -28.70
CA LEU A 382 6.59 12.22 -28.73
C LEU A 382 6.06 11.89 -30.14
N VAL A 383 6.83 12.17 -31.20
CA VAL A 383 6.41 12.02 -32.61
C VAL A 383 6.67 10.61 -33.17
N VAL A 384 7.25 9.70 -32.38
CA VAL A 384 7.59 8.32 -32.78
C VAL A 384 6.68 7.26 -32.13
N LEU A 385 5.48 7.65 -31.68
CA LEU A 385 4.46 6.73 -31.16
C LEU A 385 3.34 6.50 -32.16
#